data_AF-A0A7I9VH35-F1
#
_entry.id   AF-A0A7I9VH35-F1
#
_cell.length_a   1.000
_cell.length_b   1.000
_cell.length_c   1.000
_cell.angle_alpha   90.00
_cell.angle_beta   90.00
_cell.angle_gamma   90.00
#
_symmetry.space_group_name_H-M   'P 1'
#
loop_
_entity.id
_entity.type
_entity.pdbx_description
1 polymer ?
#
loop_
_entity_poly.entity_id
_entity_poly.type
_entity_poly.pdbx_seq_one_letter_code
_entity_poly.pdbx_strand_id
1 'polypeptide(L)'
;MSPAEPRPDVVATPTSFDLDAAIVDLVSRGAVKVPPYPAVALKVEELVRKEDFGLDELTKLVASDQALAADALRCANSAFYNRGNAVASLNGAITRIGAKEVVRLALASGLGAHARKPGPLSALKRRVWLEALASAALAQELARARRLGAEEAFVCALLHDFGKMIAVACVEELLAAHDEVQRKPLEEWLAVVDRYHVELGLVLAAQWELPQLVSDVVSLHHQEDLAGAADPRMVELVQATDEVVHLLADRASVGADELGALSALTAPECEVVTRVLEKLPAFIASFETGSGTDAGPSAIEPEPADHFLSGPTPVSFPVTVTVNREVREYQAMGIATSNLMVTGKGALPENVLMELKVGSTPPFTCWATAKLSWPEGEGHTVLLQPFALNGPTQAIWKELLRSTTT
;
A
#
# COMPACT_ATOMS: atom_id res chain seq x y z
N MET A 1 5.47 68.44 -26.23
CA MET A 1 5.57 67.68 -24.97
C MET A 1 4.41 66.71 -24.93
N SER A 2 4.62 65.46 -25.35
CA SER A 2 3.60 64.40 -25.19
C SER A 2 3.67 63.86 -23.76
N PRO A 3 2.53 63.53 -23.13
CA PRO A 3 2.54 62.95 -21.80
C PRO A 3 3.04 61.51 -21.87
N ALA A 4 3.96 61.15 -20.98
CA ALA A 4 4.48 59.80 -20.86
C ALA A 4 3.38 58.85 -20.38
N GLU A 5 3.21 57.72 -21.08
CA GLU A 5 2.31 56.64 -20.66
C GLU A 5 2.77 56.06 -19.31
N PRO A 6 1.84 55.71 -18.41
CA PRO A 6 2.18 55.05 -17.16
C PRO A 6 2.73 53.65 -17.45
N ARG A 7 3.87 53.30 -16.83
CA ARG A 7 4.39 51.93 -16.83
C ARG A 7 3.32 50.99 -16.28
N PRO A 8 3.12 49.80 -16.87
CA PRO A 8 2.23 48.81 -16.29
C PRO A 8 2.77 48.41 -14.92
N ASP A 9 1.92 48.47 -13.91
CA ASP A 9 2.18 47.90 -12.60
C ASP A 9 2.51 46.42 -12.81
N VAL A 10 3.74 46.03 -12.46
CA VAL A 10 4.10 44.62 -12.33
C VAL A 10 3.30 44.11 -11.14
N VAL A 11 2.15 43.51 -11.43
CA VAL A 11 1.41 42.70 -10.48
C VAL A 11 2.40 41.64 -10.00
N ALA A 12 2.89 41.77 -8.78
CA ALA A 12 3.67 40.73 -8.13
C ALA A 12 2.78 39.49 -8.09
N THR A 13 3.13 38.49 -8.90
CA THR A 13 2.55 37.15 -8.79
C THR A 13 2.73 36.72 -7.34
N PRO A 14 1.70 36.20 -6.66
CA PRO A 14 1.87 35.68 -5.30
C PRO A 14 3.00 34.65 -5.35
N THR A 15 4.05 34.85 -4.55
CA THR A 15 5.11 33.85 -4.37
C THR A 15 4.44 32.56 -3.91
N SER A 16 4.38 31.57 -4.80
CA SER A 16 3.85 30.24 -4.49
C SER A 16 4.58 29.68 -3.28
N PHE A 17 3.85 29.16 -2.30
CA PHE A 17 4.43 28.48 -1.14
C PHE A 17 5.43 27.42 -1.61
N ASP A 18 6.67 27.52 -1.12
CA ASP A 18 7.74 26.58 -1.41
C ASP A 18 7.68 25.41 -0.43
N LEU A 19 6.96 24.36 -0.86
CA LEU A 19 6.78 23.13 -0.08
C LEU A 19 8.10 22.43 0.23
N ASP A 20 9.05 22.45 -0.70
CA ASP A 20 10.35 21.81 -0.53
C ASP A 20 11.15 22.52 0.57
N ALA A 21 11.22 23.85 0.53
CA ALA A 21 11.88 24.63 1.58
C ALA A 21 11.23 24.40 2.95
N ALA A 22 9.91 24.27 3.01
CA ALA A 22 9.18 24.01 4.25
C ALA A 22 9.45 22.60 4.82
N ILE A 23 9.51 21.56 3.98
CA ILE A 23 9.86 20.20 4.42
C ILE A 23 11.31 20.16 4.92
N VAL A 24 12.24 20.78 4.18
CA VAL A 24 13.65 20.87 4.59
C VAL A 24 13.78 21.59 5.94
N ASP A 25 13.02 22.66 6.16
CA ASP A 25 13.00 23.38 7.44
C ASP A 25 12.48 22.50 8.59
N LEU A 26 11.38 21.75 8.38
CA LEU A 26 10.84 20.81 9.36
C LEU A 26 11.87 19.74 9.76
N VAL A 27 12.53 19.13 8.77
CA VAL A 27 13.59 18.13 8.98
C VAL A 27 14.77 18.74 9.72
N SER A 28 15.25 19.91 9.26
CA SER A 28 16.43 20.58 9.83
C SER A 28 16.23 21.04 11.27
N ARG A 29 15.00 21.41 11.64
CA ARG A 29 14.65 21.82 13.01
C ARG A 29 14.30 20.65 13.93
N GLY A 30 14.30 19.42 13.43
CA GLY A 30 13.83 18.25 14.18
C GLY A 30 12.36 18.36 14.60
N ALA A 31 11.57 19.14 13.87
CA ALA A 31 10.14 19.34 14.13
C ALA A 31 9.26 18.24 13.51
N VAL A 32 9.88 17.22 12.92
CA VAL A 32 9.22 16.06 12.32
C VAL A 32 8.51 15.25 13.41
N LYS A 33 7.18 15.14 13.31
CA LYS A 33 6.40 14.30 14.23
C LYS A 33 6.43 12.85 13.79
N VAL A 34 7.38 12.10 14.34
CA VAL A 34 7.44 10.65 14.20
C VAL A 34 6.36 10.02 15.08
N PRO A 35 5.51 9.11 14.55
CA PRO A 35 4.53 8.39 15.36
C PRO A 35 5.24 7.53 16.41
N PRO A 36 4.62 7.31 17.58
CA PRO A 36 5.18 6.39 18.56
C PRO A 36 5.22 4.97 17.99
N TYR A 37 6.25 4.20 18.35
CA TYR A 37 6.30 2.79 18.04
C TYR A 37 5.05 2.08 18.60
N PRO A 38 4.39 1.17 17.86
CA PRO A 38 3.17 0.52 18.34
C PRO A 38 3.37 -0.20 19.68
N ALA A 39 2.73 0.32 20.74
CA ALA A 39 2.92 -0.19 22.10
C ALA A 39 2.54 -1.67 22.27
N VAL A 40 1.56 -2.15 21.49
CA VAL A 40 1.18 -3.56 21.47
C VAL A 40 2.28 -4.42 20.83
N ALA A 41 2.97 -3.94 19.81
CA ALA A 41 4.09 -4.65 19.18
C ALA A 41 5.26 -4.82 20.15
N LEU A 42 5.63 -3.78 20.90
CA LEU A 42 6.68 -3.88 21.94
C LEU A 42 6.35 -4.93 22.98
N LYS A 43 5.13 -4.90 23.52
CA LYS A 43 4.72 -5.87 24.55
C LYS A 43 4.73 -7.30 24.02
N VAL A 44 4.30 -7.49 22.77
CA VAL A 44 4.26 -8.82 22.14
C VAL A 44 5.68 -9.32 21.89
N GLU A 45 6.57 -8.46 21.39
CA GLU A 45 7.98 -8.75 21.18
C GLU A 45 8.69 -9.11 22.50
N GLU A 46 8.51 -8.30 23.55
CA GLU A 46 9.07 -8.55 24.88
C GLU A 46 8.62 -9.90 25.46
N LEU A 47 7.35 -10.25 25.25
CA LEU A 47 6.81 -11.52 25.71
C LEU A 47 7.39 -12.69 24.93
N VAL A 48 7.41 -12.61 23.59
CA VAL A 48 7.90 -13.68 22.71
C VAL A 48 9.40 -13.91 22.89
N ARG A 49 10.16 -12.88 23.29
CA ARG A 49 11.60 -12.99 23.60
C ARG A 49 11.89 -13.79 24.87
N LYS A 50 10.92 -13.94 25.79
CA LYS A 50 11.08 -14.84 26.95
C LYS A 50 10.98 -16.27 26.44
N GLU A 51 12.06 -17.03 26.41
CA GLU A 51 12.08 -18.39 25.81
C GLU A 51 11.03 -19.37 26.40
N ASP A 52 10.40 -19.02 27.53
CA ASP A 52 9.41 -19.82 28.26
C ASP A 52 7.98 -19.21 28.30
N PHE A 53 7.63 -18.26 27.42
CA PHE A 53 6.29 -17.65 27.45
C PHE A 53 5.17 -18.65 27.15
N GLY A 54 4.05 -18.50 27.86
CA GLY A 54 2.85 -19.31 27.63
C GLY A 54 2.00 -18.78 26.47
N LEU A 55 1.45 -19.67 25.64
CA LEU A 55 0.49 -19.31 24.58
C LEU A 55 -0.72 -18.52 25.12
N ASP A 56 -1.16 -18.81 26.34
CA ASP A 56 -2.26 -18.11 27.00
C ASP A 56 -1.89 -16.66 27.38
N GLU A 57 -0.63 -16.40 27.71
CA GLU A 57 -0.15 -15.03 27.99
C GLU A 57 -0.14 -14.21 26.72
N LEU A 58 0.36 -14.79 25.62
CA LEU A 58 0.33 -14.15 24.31
C LEU A 58 -1.11 -13.92 23.84
N THR A 59 -1.99 -14.89 24.04
CA THR A 59 -3.42 -14.77 23.70
C THR A 59 -4.09 -13.64 24.48
N LYS A 60 -3.82 -13.51 25.79
CA LYS A 60 -4.36 -12.41 26.62
C LYS A 60 -3.83 -11.05 26.17
N LEU A 61 -2.54 -10.98 25.83
CA LEU A 61 -1.93 -9.75 25.36
C LEU A 61 -2.53 -9.31 24.02
N VAL A 62 -2.66 -10.23 23.06
CA VAL A 62 -3.32 -9.95 21.78
C VAL A 62 -4.79 -9.56 21.98
N ALA A 63 -5.51 -10.26 22.87
CA ALA A 63 -6.91 -9.95 23.17
C ALA A 63 -7.10 -8.56 23.81
N SER A 64 -6.05 -7.98 24.41
CA SER A 64 -6.11 -6.63 24.98
C SER A 64 -6.19 -5.52 23.92
N ASP A 65 -5.85 -5.83 22.67
CA ASP A 65 -5.99 -4.95 21.52
C ASP A 65 -7.00 -5.55 20.52
N GLN A 66 -8.18 -4.94 20.44
CA GLN A 66 -9.27 -5.45 19.61
C GLN A 66 -8.92 -5.46 18.11
N ALA A 67 -8.12 -4.49 17.63
CA ALA A 67 -7.73 -4.41 16.24
C ALA A 67 -6.76 -5.55 15.90
N LEU A 68 -5.74 -5.74 16.73
CA LEU A 68 -4.78 -6.83 16.57
C LEU A 68 -5.43 -8.21 16.69
N ALA A 69 -6.36 -8.41 17.63
CA ALA A 69 -7.09 -9.66 17.77
C ALA A 69 -7.93 -9.99 16.51
N ALA A 70 -8.56 -8.97 15.93
CA ALA A 70 -9.30 -9.12 14.69
C ALA A 70 -8.37 -9.39 13.49
N ASP A 71 -7.24 -8.68 13.39
CA ASP A 71 -6.20 -8.91 12.37
C ASP A 71 -5.64 -10.33 12.47
N ALA A 72 -5.33 -10.82 13.68
CA ALA A 72 -4.84 -12.18 13.90
C ALA A 72 -5.84 -13.24 13.43
N LEU A 73 -7.12 -13.08 13.76
CA LEU A 73 -8.19 -13.97 13.29
C LEU A 73 -8.36 -13.94 11.77
N ARG A 74 -8.35 -12.75 11.16
CA ARG A 74 -8.48 -12.60 9.69
C ARG A 74 -7.28 -13.19 8.98
N CYS A 75 -6.08 -12.87 9.46
CA CYS A 75 -4.83 -13.38 8.93
C CYS A 75 -4.78 -14.91 8.99
N ALA A 76 -5.12 -15.52 10.13
CA ALA A 76 -5.19 -16.98 10.30
C ALA A 76 -6.21 -17.68 9.36
N ASN A 77 -7.22 -16.95 8.88
CA ASN A 77 -8.23 -17.44 7.96
C ASN A 77 -7.97 -17.01 6.49
N SER A 78 -6.97 -16.17 6.23
CA SER A 78 -6.61 -15.74 4.88
C SER A 78 -6.07 -16.90 4.04
N ALA A 79 -6.14 -16.78 2.71
CA ALA A 79 -5.57 -17.76 1.79
C ALA A 79 -4.04 -17.96 1.99
N PHE A 80 -3.38 -17.01 2.66
CA PHE A 80 -1.97 -17.09 3.00
C PHE A 80 -1.68 -18.14 4.07
N TYR A 81 -2.49 -18.19 5.14
CA TYR A 81 -2.26 -19.04 6.31
C TYR A 81 -3.25 -20.19 6.47
N ASN A 82 -4.41 -20.13 5.82
CA ASN A 82 -5.45 -21.14 5.98
C ASN A 82 -5.06 -22.47 5.30
N ARG A 83 -5.07 -23.56 6.08
CA ARG A 83 -4.79 -24.93 5.62
C ARG A 83 -5.95 -25.91 5.86
N GLY A 84 -7.15 -25.41 6.15
CA GLY A 84 -8.31 -26.24 6.45
C GLY A 84 -9.54 -25.46 6.92
N ASN A 85 -10.17 -25.92 8.00
CA ASN A 85 -11.37 -25.28 8.55
C ASN A 85 -11.07 -23.89 9.11
N ALA A 86 -12.07 -23.00 9.03
CA ALA A 86 -12.00 -21.66 9.61
C ALA A 86 -11.77 -21.73 11.12
N VAL A 87 -10.94 -20.82 11.63
CA VAL A 87 -10.65 -20.67 13.05
C VAL A 87 -11.44 -19.50 13.60
N ALA A 88 -12.18 -19.75 14.68
CA ALA A 88 -12.98 -18.76 15.38
C ALA A 88 -12.42 -18.35 16.75
N SER A 89 -11.38 -19.04 17.25
CA SER A 89 -10.75 -18.74 18.54
C SER A 89 -9.40 -18.05 18.35
N LEU A 90 -9.10 -17.06 19.19
CA LEU A 90 -7.83 -16.33 19.12
C LEU A 90 -6.63 -17.24 19.41
N ASN A 91 -6.75 -18.14 20.39
CA ASN A 91 -5.73 -19.16 20.68
C ASN A 91 -5.47 -20.05 19.45
N GLY A 92 -6.53 -20.50 18.75
CA GLY A 92 -6.39 -21.25 17.50
C GLY A 92 -5.74 -20.42 16.38
N ALA A 93 -6.03 -19.12 16.33
CA ALA A 93 -5.45 -18.21 15.33
C ALA A 93 -3.95 -18.07 15.55
N ILE A 94 -3.54 -17.76 16.78
CA ILE A 94 -2.12 -17.65 17.18
C ILE A 94 -1.38 -18.96 16.98
N THR A 95 -2.01 -20.10 17.31
CA THR A 95 -1.42 -21.43 17.05
C THR A 95 -1.18 -21.67 15.57
N ARG A 96 -2.09 -21.20 14.70
CA ARG A 96 -1.98 -21.39 13.25
C ARG A 96 -0.92 -20.50 12.61
N ILE A 97 -0.87 -19.22 12.97
CA ILE A 97 0.09 -18.27 12.37
C ILE A 97 1.46 -18.34 13.05
N GLY A 98 1.50 -18.73 14.33
CA GLY A 98 2.70 -18.79 15.15
C GLY A 98 2.96 -17.50 15.93
N ALA A 99 3.57 -17.61 17.11
CA ALA A 99 3.81 -16.48 18.01
C ALA A 99 4.68 -15.38 17.41
N LYS A 100 5.69 -15.75 16.62
CA LYS A 100 6.56 -14.80 15.92
C LYS A 100 5.80 -14.03 14.83
N GLU A 101 4.80 -14.64 14.21
CA GLU A 101 3.92 -13.95 13.27
C GLU A 101 3.03 -12.92 13.97
N VAL A 102 2.63 -13.18 15.22
CA VAL A 102 1.86 -12.20 16.00
C VAL A 102 2.65 -10.92 16.24
N VAL A 103 3.97 -10.99 16.48
CA VAL A 103 4.84 -9.79 16.61
C VAL A 103 4.75 -8.95 15.33
N ARG A 104 4.87 -9.61 14.17
CA ARG A 104 4.78 -8.96 12.85
C ARG A 104 3.41 -8.36 12.58
N LEU A 105 2.34 -9.08 12.92
CA LEU A 105 0.98 -8.56 12.83
C LEU A 105 0.74 -7.39 13.77
N ALA A 106 1.33 -7.39 14.96
CA ALA A 106 1.22 -6.29 15.92
C ALA A 106 1.88 -5.02 15.37
N LEU A 107 3.08 -5.16 14.80
CA LEU A 107 3.76 -4.04 14.13
C LEU A 107 2.92 -3.55 12.94
N ALA A 108 2.57 -4.46 12.02
CA ALA A 108 1.80 -4.11 10.83
C ALA A 108 0.43 -3.47 11.16
N SER A 109 -0.32 -4.03 12.11
CA SER A 109 -1.61 -3.47 12.55
C SER A 109 -1.46 -2.05 13.10
N GLY A 110 -0.43 -1.84 13.94
CA GLY A 110 -0.15 -0.54 14.55
C GLY A 110 0.31 0.53 13.55
N LEU A 111 1.15 0.15 12.58
CA LEU A 111 1.54 1.04 11.47
C LEU A 111 0.34 1.34 10.56
N GLY A 112 -0.46 0.33 10.22
CA GLY A 112 -1.68 0.50 9.43
C GLY A 112 -2.72 1.40 10.11
N ALA A 113 -2.74 1.46 11.45
CA ALA A 113 -3.61 2.39 12.17
C ALA A 113 -3.27 3.87 11.88
N HIS A 114 -2.01 4.17 11.57
CA HIS A 114 -1.59 5.50 11.15
C HIS A 114 -2.00 5.78 9.70
N ALA A 115 -1.88 4.78 8.82
CA ALA A 115 -2.30 4.89 7.42
C ALA A 115 -3.81 5.09 7.25
N ARG A 116 -4.61 4.52 8.16
CA ARG A 116 -6.08 4.67 8.15
C ARG A 116 -6.59 5.99 8.72
N LYS A 117 -5.74 6.85 9.29
CA LYS A 117 -6.19 8.16 9.80
C LYS A 117 -6.72 9.02 8.65
N PRO A 118 -7.95 9.57 8.74
CA PRO A 118 -8.46 10.50 7.75
C PRO A 118 -7.52 11.70 7.56
N GLY A 119 -7.49 12.25 6.36
CA GLY A 119 -6.65 13.40 6.03
C GLY A 119 -6.66 13.71 4.54
N PRO A 120 -6.17 14.91 4.15
CA PRO A 120 -6.18 15.36 2.77
C PRO A 120 -5.34 14.48 1.82
N LEU A 121 -4.41 13.68 2.35
CA LEU A 121 -3.59 12.72 1.60
C LEU A 121 -3.86 11.26 2.03
N SER A 122 -5.06 10.97 2.54
CA SER A 122 -5.46 9.62 2.98
C SER A 122 -5.26 8.54 1.92
N ALA A 123 -5.54 8.82 0.65
CA ALA A 123 -5.29 7.87 -0.45
C ALA A 123 -3.80 7.55 -0.64
N LEU A 124 -2.91 8.55 -0.51
CA LEU A 124 -1.47 8.35 -0.59
C LEU A 124 -0.94 7.56 0.62
N LYS A 125 -1.37 7.89 1.84
CA LYS A 125 -1.05 7.11 3.06
C LYS A 125 -1.43 5.65 2.90
N ARG A 126 -2.60 5.41 2.31
CA ARG A 126 -3.12 4.08 2.05
C ARG A 126 -2.30 3.35 1.00
N ARG A 127 -1.95 3.99 -0.12
CA ARG A 127 -1.06 3.41 -1.14
C ARG A 127 0.29 2.98 -0.53
N VAL A 128 0.96 3.88 0.16
CA VAL A 128 2.25 3.62 0.83
C VAL A 128 2.16 2.43 1.80
N TRP A 129 1.06 2.35 2.55
CA TRP A 129 0.82 1.23 3.47
C TRP A 129 0.63 -0.12 2.75
N LEU A 130 -0.13 -0.13 1.66
CA LEU A 130 -0.35 -1.33 0.85
C LEU A 130 0.95 -1.83 0.21
N GLU A 131 1.78 -0.91 -0.29
CA GLU A 131 3.10 -1.19 -0.86
C GLU A 131 4.03 -1.80 0.21
N ALA A 132 4.12 -1.20 1.39
CA ALA A 132 4.93 -1.72 2.50
C ALA A 132 4.49 -3.14 2.94
N LEU A 133 3.18 -3.41 3.01
CA LEU A 133 2.67 -4.76 3.30
C LEU A 133 3.00 -5.77 2.20
N ALA A 134 2.94 -5.35 0.93
CA ALA A 134 3.30 -6.19 -0.20
C ALA A 134 4.79 -6.56 -0.17
N SER A 135 5.67 -5.57 0.05
CA SER A 135 7.12 -5.80 0.19
C SER A 135 7.41 -6.74 1.36
N ALA A 136 6.77 -6.53 2.52
CA ALA A 136 6.94 -7.38 3.70
C ALA A 136 6.57 -8.86 3.44
N ALA A 137 5.43 -9.10 2.79
CA ALA A 137 4.98 -10.46 2.46
C ALA A 137 5.90 -11.14 1.43
N LEU A 138 6.33 -10.41 0.40
CA LEU A 138 7.26 -10.92 -0.62
C LEU A 138 8.63 -11.23 -0.01
N ALA A 139 9.18 -10.31 0.79
CA ALA A 139 10.49 -10.44 1.42
C ALA A 139 10.54 -11.63 2.37
N GLN A 140 9.47 -11.87 3.12
CA GLN A 140 9.38 -13.01 4.03
C GLN A 140 9.54 -14.36 3.30
N GLU A 141 8.87 -14.54 2.16
CA GLU A 141 8.93 -15.80 1.41
C GLU A 141 10.23 -15.92 0.58
N LEU A 142 10.69 -14.83 -0.01
CA LEU A 142 11.98 -14.80 -0.71
C LEU A 142 13.14 -15.04 0.25
N ALA A 143 13.09 -14.51 1.48
CA ALA A 143 14.11 -14.77 2.49
C ALA A 143 14.22 -16.26 2.82
N ARG A 144 13.09 -17.00 2.87
CA ARG A 144 13.11 -18.46 3.03
C ARG A 144 13.80 -19.15 1.86
N ALA A 145 13.53 -18.70 0.63
CA ALA A 145 14.21 -19.22 -0.57
C ALA A 145 15.73 -18.92 -0.55
N ARG A 146 16.12 -17.72 -0.10
CA ARG A 146 17.52 -17.28 0.05
C ARG A 146 18.22 -17.80 1.31
N ARG A 147 17.50 -18.52 2.19
CA ARG A 147 17.97 -18.96 3.52
C ARG A 147 18.47 -17.81 4.40
N LEU A 148 17.77 -16.68 4.32
CA LEU A 148 17.92 -15.52 5.20
C LEU A 148 16.88 -15.58 6.33
N GLY A 149 17.05 -14.71 7.33
CA GLY A 149 16.07 -14.52 8.39
C GLY A 149 14.74 -14.01 7.84
N ALA A 150 13.74 -14.88 7.73
CA ALA A 150 12.43 -14.52 7.17
C ALA A 150 11.64 -13.55 8.07
N GLU A 151 11.95 -13.54 9.35
CA GLU A 151 11.34 -12.65 10.34
C GLU A 151 11.89 -11.24 10.21
N GLU A 152 13.21 -11.15 10.16
CA GLU A 152 13.97 -9.94 9.93
C GLU A 152 13.62 -9.33 8.57
N ALA A 153 13.53 -10.15 7.51
CA ALA A 153 13.15 -9.72 6.17
C ALA A 153 11.77 -9.06 6.12
N PHE A 154 10.78 -9.63 6.81
CA PHE A 154 9.43 -9.05 6.88
C PHE A 154 9.48 -7.66 7.52
N VAL A 155 10.18 -7.53 8.65
CA VAL A 155 10.29 -6.25 9.38
C VAL A 155 11.07 -5.22 8.56
N CYS A 156 12.20 -5.63 7.97
CA CYS A 156 13.02 -4.77 7.12
C CYS A 156 12.19 -4.23 5.95
N ALA A 157 11.51 -5.10 5.20
CA ALA A 157 10.68 -4.70 4.07
C ALA A 157 9.40 -3.95 4.48
N LEU A 158 8.85 -4.16 5.68
CA LEU A 158 7.73 -3.36 6.17
C LEU A 158 8.17 -1.91 6.51
N LEU A 159 9.40 -1.74 6.99
CA LEU A 159 9.92 -0.48 7.50
C LEU A 159 10.78 0.30 6.50
N HIS A 160 11.29 -0.34 5.43
CA HIS A 160 12.25 0.27 4.49
C HIS A 160 11.79 1.63 3.96
N ASP A 161 10.49 1.72 3.64
CA ASP A 161 9.84 2.90 3.07
C ASP A 161 8.92 3.63 4.05
N PHE A 162 8.95 3.28 5.33
CA PHE A 162 8.02 3.90 6.29
C PHE A 162 8.30 5.40 6.50
N GLY A 163 9.46 5.91 6.07
CA GLY A 163 9.70 7.34 5.93
C GLY A 163 8.72 8.05 4.99
N LYS A 164 8.12 7.34 4.01
CA LYS A 164 7.04 7.87 3.16
C LYS A 164 5.82 8.27 3.99
N MET A 165 5.45 7.46 4.99
CA MET A 165 4.35 7.79 5.92
C MET A 165 4.64 9.04 6.75
N ILE A 166 5.90 9.24 7.12
CA ILE A 166 6.35 10.44 7.84
C ILE A 166 6.32 11.68 6.95
N ALA A 167 6.77 11.54 5.70
CA ALA A 167 6.71 12.60 4.71
C ALA A 167 5.27 13.04 4.46
N VAL A 168 4.35 12.10 4.27
CA VAL A 168 2.92 12.42 4.11
C VAL A 168 2.38 13.16 5.33
N ALA A 169 2.70 12.72 6.55
CA ALA A 169 2.27 13.42 7.76
C ALA A 169 2.81 14.86 7.82
N CYS A 170 4.07 15.09 7.44
CA CYS A 170 4.65 16.43 7.38
C CYS A 170 3.93 17.30 6.36
N VAL A 171 3.64 16.76 5.17
CA VAL A 171 2.88 17.46 4.14
C VAL A 171 1.46 17.79 4.62
N GLU A 172 0.75 16.86 5.26
CA GLU A 172 -0.58 17.13 5.82
C GLU A 172 -0.56 18.22 6.90
N GLU A 173 0.49 18.30 7.71
CA GLU A 173 0.67 19.40 8.68
C GLU A 173 0.91 20.75 7.99
N LEU A 174 1.72 20.78 6.92
CA LEU A 174 1.95 22.00 6.14
C LEU A 174 0.67 22.44 5.41
N LEU A 175 -0.10 21.51 4.84
CA LEU A 175 -1.41 21.78 4.24
C LEU A 175 -2.39 22.37 5.24
N ALA A 176 -2.36 21.93 6.50
CA ALA A 176 -3.22 22.47 7.55
C ALA A 176 -2.79 23.87 8.02
N ALA A 177 -1.53 24.25 7.80
CA ALA A 177 -0.97 25.54 8.19
C ALA A 177 -0.99 26.59 7.06
N HIS A 178 -1.11 26.15 5.80
CA HIS A 178 -0.98 26.99 4.60
C HIS A 178 -2.10 26.71 3.59
N ASP A 179 -3.11 27.59 3.55
CA ASP A 179 -4.25 27.48 2.63
C ASP A 179 -3.88 27.69 1.15
N GLU A 180 -2.68 28.22 0.86
CA GLU A 180 -2.23 28.54 -0.50
C GLU A 180 -1.63 27.33 -1.26
N VAL A 181 -1.42 26.20 -0.58
CA VAL A 181 -0.91 24.98 -1.23
C VAL A 181 -1.97 24.45 -2.20
N GLN A 182 -1.62 24.45 -3.49
CA GLN A 182 -2.52 23.95 -4.53
C GLN A 182 -2.69 22.44 -4.41
N ARG A 183 -3.88 21.94 -4.81
CA ARG A 183 -4.05 20.52 -5.08
C ARG A 183 -3.05 20.09 -6.15
N LYS A 184 -2.61 18.84 -6.07
CA LYS A 184 -1.71 18.23 -7.03
C LYS A 184 -2.18 16.83 -7.39
N PRO A 185 -1.87 16.32 -8.59
CA PRO A 185 -2.03 14.91 -8.92
C PRO A 185 -1.35 14.00 -7.87
N LEU A 186 -1.87 12.78 -7.71
CA LEU A 186 -1.32 11.82 -6.75
C LEU A 186 0.19 11.56 -7.00
N GLU A 187 0.59 11.46 -8.25
CA GLU A 187 1.98 11.20 -8.65
C GLU A 187 2.92 12.37 -8.32
N GLU A 188 2.44 13.62 -8.34
CA GLU A 188 3.23 14.75 -7.86
C GLU A 188 3.43 14.70 -6.34
N TRP A 189 2.39 14.31 -5.59
CA TRP A 189 2.53 14.11 -4.14
C TRP A 189 3.46 12.95 -3.81
N LEU A 190 3.38 11.85 -4.57
CA LEU A 190 4.28 10.71 -4.43
C LEU A 190 5.73 11.13 -4.69
N ALA A 191 5.99 11.91 -5.74
CA ALA A 191 7.34 12.41 -6.03
C ALA A 191 7.91 13.30 -4.91
N VAL A 192 7.06 14.09 -4.22
CA VAL A 192 7.48 14.86 -3.03
C VAL A 192 7.84 13.91 -1.88
N VAL A 193 7.00 12.91 -1.63
CA VAL A 193 7.20 11.93 -0.56
C VAL A 193 8.46 11.08 -0.79
N ASP A 194 8.65 10.61 -2.02
CA ASP A 194 9.80 9.81 -2.44
C ASP A 194 11.12 10.60 -2.34
N ARG A 195 11.09 11.93 -2.42
CA ARG A 195 12.31 12.73 -2.28
C ARG A 195 12.93 12.67 -0.89
N TYR A 196 12.11 12.51 0.15
CA TYR A 196 12.55 12.68 1.55
C TYR A 196 12.37 11.42 2.40
N HIS A 197 11.87 10.32 1.81
CA HIS A 197 11.52 9.12 2.58
C HIS A 197 12.73 8.44 3.23
N VAL A 198 13.92 8.48 2.60
CA VAL A 198 15.12 7.88 3.19
C VAL A 198 15.54 8.66 4.44
N GLU A 199 15.69 9.98 4.33
CA GLU A 199 16.12 10.83 5.44
C GLU A 199 15.12 10.78 6.60
N LEU A 200 13.82 10.86 6.30
CA LEU A 200 12.76 10.76 7.30
C LEU A 200 12.66 9.34 7.90
N GLY A 201 12.94 8.32 7.11
CA GLY A 201 13.04 6.93 7.56
C GLY A 201 14.18 6.74 8.56
N LEU A 202 15.34 7.37 8.32
CA LEU A 202 16.48 7.33 9.24
C LEU A 202 16.22 8.10 10.53
N VAL A 203 15.52 9.24 10.47
CA VAL A 203 15.06 9.96 11.68
C VAL A 203 14.14 9.06 12.52
N LEU A 204 13.20 8.35 11.88
CA LEU A 204 12.35 7.38 12.55
C LEU A 204 13.15 6.21 13.14
N ALA A 205 14.08 5.65 12.38
CA ALA A 205 14.90 4.53 12.83
C ALA A 205 15.72 4.90 14.07
N ALA A 206 16.29 6.10 14.10
CA ALA A 206 16.99 6.63 15.27
C ALA A 206 16.05 6.85 16.46
N GLN A 207 14.88 7.45 16.25
CA GLN A 207 13.93 7.74 17.33
C GLN A 207 13.30 6.47 17.93
N TRP A 208 13.16 5.41 17.13
CA TRP A 208 12.68 4.11 17.58
C TRP A 208 13.81 3.18 18.06
N GLU A 209 15.06 3.64 18.05
CA GLU A 209 16.24 2.85 18.41
C GLU A 209 16.31 1.51 17.63
N LEU A 210 15.97 1.54 16.34
CA LEU A 210 15.91 0.34 15.51
C LEU A 210 17.31 -0.27 15.32
N PRO A 211 17.40 -1.61 15.15
CA PRO A 211 18.67 -2.28 14.86
C PRO A 211 19.35 -1.72 13.62
N GLN A 212 20.69 -1.77 13.61
CA GLN A 212 21.52 -1.32 12.48
C GLN A 212 21.07 -1.92 11.14
N LEU A 213 20.67 -3.20 11.14
CA LEU A 213 20.17 -3.88 9.94
C LEU A 213 18.98 -3.14 9.29
N VAL A 214 18.02 -2.65 10.08
CA VAL A 214 16.86 -1.92 9.54
C VAL A 214 17.31 -0.55 9.03
N SER A 215 18.22 0.11 9.74
CA SER A 215 18.80 1.40 9.32
C SER A 215 19.57 1.28 8.00
N ASP A 216 20.32 0.18 7.81
CA ASP A 216 21.04 -0.13 6.57
C ASP A 216 20.07 -0.35 5.42
N VAL A 217 18.99 -1.12 5.63
CA VAL A 217 17.95 -1.32 4.62
C VAL A 217 17.30 0.01 4.22
N VAL A 218 16.90 0.83 5.19
CA VAL A 218 16.30 2.15 4.91
C VAL A 218 17.27 3.05 4.13
N SER A 219 18.56 3.08 4.49
CA SER A 219 19.53 3.97 3.82
C SER A 219 20.01 3.47 2.46
N LEU A 220 20.05 2.16 2.23
CA LEU A 220 20.76 1.56 1.10
C LEU A 220 19.83 0.90 0.06
N HIS A 221 18.53 0.79 0.29
CA HIS A 221 17.65 0.10 -0.67
C HIS A 221 17.57 0.79 -2.05
N HIS A 222 17.91 2.07 -2.20
CA HIS A 222 18.06 2.70 -3.53
C HIS A 222 19.50 2.74 -4.05
N GLN A 223 20.47 2.18 -3.32
CA GLN A 223 21.90 2.28 -3.62
C GLN A 223 22.44 1.01 -4.28
N GLU A 224 23.35 1.18 -5.24
CA GLU A 224 24.09 0.05 -5.84
C GLU A 224 25.24 -0.41 -4.94
N ASP A 225 25.89 0.52 -4.23
CA ASP A 225 26.99 0.22 -3.32
C ASP A 225 26.45 -0.08 -1.92
N LEU A 226 26.53 -1.36 -1.56
CA LEU A 226 26.11 -1.89 -0.26
C LEU A 226 27.30 -2.06 0.70
N ALA A 227 28.46 -1.48 0.39
CA ALA A 227 29.64 -1.57 1.24
C ALA A 227 29.35 -0.98 2.63
N GLY A 228 29.66 -1.76 3.66
CA GLY A 228 29.47 -1.36 5.06
C GLY A 228 28.12 -1.71 5.66
N ALA A 229 27.16 -2.24 4.88
CA ALA A 229 25.93 -2.81 5.43
C ALA A 229 26.24 -4.02 6.33
N ALA A 230 25.49 -4.16 7.43
CA ALA A 230 25.59 -5.29 8.34
C ALA A 230 25.23 -6.62 7.67
N ASP A 231 24.25 -6.61 6.76
CA ASP A 231 23.89 -7.73 5.90
C ASP A 231 23.45 -7.24 4.50
N PRO A 232 24.38 -7.13 3.53
CA PRO A 232 24.07 -6.71 2.16
C PRO A 232 23.01 -7.60 1.50
N ARG A 233 22.96 -8.90 1.83
CA ARG A 233 22.00 -9.83 1.21
C ARG A 233 20.56 -9.53 1.64
N MET A 234 20.37 -8.97 2.84
CA MET A 234 19.07 -8.51 3.30
C MET A 234 18.66 -7.23 2.56
N VAL A 235 19.59 -6.32 2.30
CA VAL A 235 19.32 -5.11 1.49
C VAL A 235 18.93 -5.51 0.06
N GLU A 236 19.72 -6.36 -0.60
CA GLU A 236 19.41 -6.90 -1.95
C GLU A 236 18.05 -7.62 -2.02
N LEU A 237 17.66 -8.29 -0.93
CA LEU A 237 16.34 -8.92 -0.85
C LEU A 237 15.23 -7.86 -0.85
N VAL A 238 15.37 -6.82 -0.01
CA VAL A 238 14.37 -5.76 0.06
C VAL A 238 14.30 -4.98 -1.24
N GLN A 239 15.44 -4.69 -1.87
CA GLN A 239 15.54 -4.11 -3.22
C GLN A 239 14.72 -4.90 -4.25
N ALA A 240 14.94 -6.21 -4.32
CA ALA A 240 14.22 -7.07 -5.24
C ALA A 240 12.69 -7.04 -5.01
N THR A 241 12.25 -6.93 -3.75
CA THR A 241 10.81 -6.85 -3.43
C THR A 241 10.22 -5.50 -3.72
N ASP A 242 10.97 -4.42 -3.49
CA ASP A 242 10.54 -3.06 -3.80
C ASP A 242 10.34 -2.90 -5.31
N GLU A 243 11.28 -3.41 -6.13
CA GLU A 243 11.14 -3.44 -7.59
C GLU A 243 9.86 -4.18 -8.05
N VAL A 244 9.54 -5.33 -7.43
CA VAL A 244 8.31 -6.08 -7.73
C VAL A 244 7.06 -5.29 -7.36
N VAL A 245 7.06 -4.62 -6.21
CA VAL A 245 5.92 -3.82 -5.73
C VAL A 245 5.73 -2.57 -6.59
N HIS A 246 6.82 -1.91 -6.98
CA HIS A 246 6.79 -0.80 -7.91
C HIS A 246 6.16 -1.19 -9.25
N LEU A 247 6.48 -2.38 -9.79
CA LEU A 247 5.81 -2.90 -10.99
C LEU A 247 4.30 -3.13 -10.80
N LEU A 248 3.85 -3.44 -9.58
CA LEU A 248 2.43 -3.68 -9.28
C LEU A 248 1.62 -2.40 -9.10
N ALA A 249 2.26 -1.28 -8.73
CA ALA A 249 1.56 -0.05 -8.39
C ALA A 249 0.67 0.47 -9.55
N ASP A 250 1.16 0.35 -10.78
CA ASP A 250 0.49 0.87 -11.99
C ASP A 250 -0.10 -0.22 -12.89
N ARG A 251 -0.03 -1.49 -12.47
CA ARG A 251 -0.38 -2.64 -13.31
C ARG A 251 -1.43 -3.53 -12.69
N ALA A 252 -2.35 -3.98 -13.54
CA ALA A 252 -3.32 -5.00 -13.12
C ALA A 252 -2.67 -6.36 -12.84
N SER A 253 -1.50 -6.66 -13.41
CA SER A 253 -0.79 -7.92 -13.25
C SER A 253 0.70 -7.76 -13.51
N VAL A 254 1.53 -8.63 -12.93
CA VAL A 254 2.93 -8.83 -13.34
C VAL A 254 3.09 -10.28 -13.81
N GLY A 255 3.56 -10.47 -15.04
CA GLY A 255 3.77 -11.78 -15.66
C GLY A 255 5.15 -12.37 -15.40
N ALA A 256 5.32 -13.65 -15.71
CA ALA A 256 6.60 -14.36 -15.53
C ALA A 256 7.75 -13.74 -16.34
N ASP A 257 7.49 -13.25 -17.55
CA ASP A 257 8.49 -12.61 -18.41
C ASP A 257 9.00 -11.28 -17.79
N GLU A 258 8.11 -10.53 -17.13
CA GLU A 258 8.45 -9.25 -16.50
C GLU A 258 9.24 -9.49 -15.21
N LEU A 259 8.83 -10.47 -14.40
CA LEU A 259 9.61 -10.91 -13.24
C LEU A 259 10.98 -11.43 -13.65
N GLY A 260 11.06 -12.20 -14.75
CA GLY A 260 12.31 -12.72 -15.29
C GLY A 260 13.25 -11.65 -15.87
N ALA A 261 12.74 -10.44 -16.13
CA ALA A 261 13.55 -9.30 -16.53
C ALA A 261 14.21 -8.58 -15.34
N LEU A 262 13.72 -8.81 -14.11
CA LEU A 262 14.32 -8.27 -12.90
C LEU A 262 15.64 -9.00 -12.61
N SER A 263 16.75 -8.30 -12.75
CA SER A 263 18.09 -8.87 -12.53
C SER A 263 18.30 -9.37 -11.08
N ALA A 264 17.53 -8.82 -10.14
CA ALA A 264 17.58 -9.17 -8.73
C ALA A 264 16.88 -10.50 -8.38
N LEU A 265 16.16 -11.14 -9.32
CA LEU A 265 15.45 -12.39 -9.11
C LEU A 265 15.95 -13.52 -10.01
N THR A 266 16.19 -14.69 -9.40
CA THR A 266 16.43 -15.94 -10.13
C THR A 266 15.11 -16.56 -10.62
N ALA A 267 15.16 -17.48 -11.58
CA ALA A 267 13.95 -18.16 -12.07
C ALA A 267 13.14 -18.88 -10.95
N PRO A 268 13.77 -19.61 -9.99
CA PRO A 268 13.04 -20.18 -8.86
C PRO A 268 12.41 -19.12 -7.94
N GLU A 269 13.03 -17.95 -7.81
CA GLU A 269 12.49 -16.84 -7.03
C GLU A 269 11.30 -16.18 -7.72
N CYS A 270 11.29 -16.10 -9.05
CA CYS A 270 10.12 -15.65 -9.82
C CYS A 270 8.90 -16.53 -9.54
N GLU A 271 9.08 -17.85 -9.40
CA GLU A 271 8.00 -18.76 -9.01
C GLU A 271 7.52 -18.53 -7.57
N VAL A 272 8.44 -18.22 -6.65
CA VAL A 272 8.09 -17.83 -5.27
C VAL A 272 7.24 -16.57 -5.29
N VAL A 273 7.70 -15.51 -5.96
CA VAL A 273 6.98 -14.25 -6.11
C VAL A 273 5.58 -14.49 -6.68
N THR A 274 5.48 -15.24 -7.79
CA THR A 274 4.19 -15.55 -8.43
C THR A 274 3.19 -16.18 -7.45
N ARG A 275 3.63 -17.17 -6.65
CA ARG A 275 2.78 -17.80 -5.62
C ARG A 275 2.39 -16.85 -4.49
N VAL A 276 3.24 -15.87 -4.17
CA VAL A 276 2.91 -14.85 -3.16
C VAL A 276 1.88 -13.89 -3.71
N LEU A 277 2.03 -13.43 -4.95
CA LEU A 277 1.09 -12.52 -5.61
C LEU A 277 -0.33 -13.11 -5.68
N GLU A 278 -0.47 -14.43 -5.83
CA GLU A 278 -1.75 -15.17 -5.74
C GLU A 278 -2.48 -14.96 -4.41
N LYS A 279 -1.74 -14.85 -3.31
CA LYS A 279 -2.28 -14.81 -1.94
C LYS A 279 -2.24 -13.41 -1.33
N LEU A 280 -1.42 -12.54 -1.90
CA LEU A 280 -1.13 -11.21 -1.40
C LEU A 280 -2.39 -10.34 -1.20
N PRO A 281 -3.35 -10.29 -2.14
CA PRO A 281 -4.52 -9.44 -1.95
C PRO A 281 -5.36 -9.83 -0.73
N ALA A 282 -5.54 -11.14 -0.48
CA ALA A 282 -6.26 -11.65 0.69
C ALA A 282 -5.50 -11.38 2.00
N PHE A 283 -4.16 -11.42 1.95
CA PHE A 283 -3.31 -11.03 3.08
C PHE A 283 -3.48 -9.53 3.40
N ILE A 284 -3.34 -8.66 2.40
CA ILE A 284 -3.53 -7.21 2.56
C ILE A 284 -4.92 -6.87 3.08
N ALA A 285 -5.97 -7.45 2.48
CA ALA A 285 -7.35 -7.23 2.89
C ALA A 285 -7.61 -7.60 4.36
N SER A 286 -6.80 -8.50 4.94
CA SER A 286 -6.89 -8.85 6.36
C SER A 286 -6.58 -7.67 7.29
N PHE A 287 -5.85 -6.65 6.83
CA PHE A 287 -5.51 -5.43 7.58
C PHE A 287 -6.44 -4.25 7.31
N GLU A 288 -7.39 -4.40 6.38
CA GLU A 288 -8.13 -3.27 5.80
C GLU A 288 -9.50 -2.99 6.41
N THR A 289 -9.87 -3.69 7.48
CA THR A 289 -11.22 -3.57 8.05
C THR A 289 -11.24 -2.79 9.37
N GLY A 290 -11.51 -1.49 9.25
CA GLY A 290 -11.80 -0.59 10.37
C GLY A 290 -11.82 0.91 9.98
N SER A 291 -13.02 1.46 9.74
CA SER A 291 -13.42 2.89 9.59
C SER A 291 -12.71 3.73 8.50
N GLY A 292 -13.33 4.68 7.81
CA GLY A 292 -14.62 5.32 8.01
C GLY A 292 -15.08 6.06 6.75
N THR A 293 -16.38 6.34 6.71
CA THR A 293 -17.12 6.97 5.61
C THR A 293 -17.01 8.50 5.56
N ASP A 294 -16.16 9.11 6.40
CA ASP A 294 -15.95 10.56 6.44
C ASP A 294 -14.47 10.86 6.19
N ALA A 295 -14.09 10.90 4.91
CA ALA A 295 -12.86 11.55 4.50
C ALA A 295 -13.13 13.06 4.39
N GLY A 296 -12.28 13.89 5.00
CA GLY A 296 -12.25 15.33 4.73
C GLY A 296 -11.93 15.61 3.25
N PRO A 297 -11.99 16.88 2.81
CA PRO A 297 -11.71 17.22 1.42
C PRO A 297 -10.28 16.79 1.03
N SER A 298 -10.17 16.04 -0.07
CA SER A 298 -8.89 15.55 -0.61
C SER A 298 -8.04 16.71 -1.15
N ALA A 299 -6.72 16.65 -0.90
CA ALA A 299 -5.71 17.49 -1.54
C ALA A 299 -5.13 16.86 -2.81
N ILE A 300 -5.49 15.61 -3.11
CA ILE A 300 -5.21 14.99 -4.39
C ILE A 300 -6.18 15.57 -5.41
N GLU A 301 -5.64 16.14 -6.47
CA GLU A 301 -6.42 16.55 -7.62
C GLU A 301 -7.02 15.31 -8.28
N PRO A 302 -8.33 15.29 -8.57
CA PRO A 302 -8.93 14.19 -9.31
C PRO A 302 -8.21 14.09 -10.65
N GLU A 303 -7.65 12.92 -10.93
CA GLU A 303 -6.98 12.70 -12.21
C GLU A 303 -7.98 12.93 -13.36
N PRO A 304 -7.59 13.65 -14.42
CA PRO A 304 -8.47 13.86 -15.55
C PRO A 304 -8.87 12.52 -16.13
N ALA A 305 -10.17 12.30 -16.33
CA ALA A 305 -10.72 11.02 -16.82
C ALA A 305 -9.97 10.53 -18.07
N ASP A 306 -9.55 11.46 -18.92
CA ASP A 306 -8.80 11.24 -20.15
C ASP A 306 -7.48 10.47 -19.98
N HIS A 307 -6.82 10.56 -18.80
CA HIS A 307 -5.57 9.83 -18.53
C HIS A 307 -5.76 8.32 -18.46
N PHE A 308 -6.95 7.88 -18.03
CA PHE A 308 -7.35 6.47 -18.00
C PHE A 308 -8.02 6.02 -19.30
N LEU A 309 -8.31 6.96 -20.21
CA LEU A 309 -8.89 6.73 -21.52
C LEU A 309 -7.79 6.62 -22.60
N SER A 310 -6.88 5.67 -22.47
CA SER A 310 -6.50 4.91 -23.67
C SER A 310 -7.77 4.14 -24.06
N GLY A 311 -8.66 4.80 -24.81
CA GLY A 311 -10.10 4.53 -24.89
C GLY A 311 -10.51 3.10 -24.54
N PRO A 312 -11.22 2.88 -23.41
CA PRO A 312 -11.46 1.54 -22.92
C PRO A 312 -12.29 0.79 -23.95
N THR A 313 -11.86 -0.42 -24.27
CA THR A 313 -12.58 -1.22 -25.25
C THR A 313 -13.95 -1.56 -24.69
N PRO A 314 -15.05 -1.30 -25.43
CA PRO A 314 -16.40 -1.48 -24.90
C PRO A 314 -16.62 -2.93 -24.47
N VAL A 315 -17.08 -3.13 -23.23
CA VAL A 315 -17.48 -4.43 -22.69
C VAL A 315 -18.82 -4.29 -21.98
N SER A 316 -19.53 -5.42 -21.83
CA SER A 316 -20.76 -5.45 -21.05
C SER A 316 -20.91 -6.81 -20.37
N PHE A 317 -20.77 -6.81 -19.05
CA PHE A 317 -21.04 -7.94 -18.17
C PHE A 317 -21.33 -7.44 -16.75
N PRO A 318 -22.10 -8.18 -15.95
CA PRO A 318 -22.36 -7.81 -14.56
C PRO A 318 -21.08 -7.88 -13.74
N VAL A 319 -20.94 -6.94 -12.81
CA VAL A 319 -19.81 -6.83 -11.89
C VAL A 319 -20.37 -6.69 -10.49
N THR A 320 -19.82 -7.43 -9.54
CA THR A 320 -20.20 -7.33 -8.14
C THR A 320 -19.00 -6.95 -7.31
N VAL A 321 -19.14 -5.91 -6.49
CA VAL A 321 -18.10 -5.42 -5.59
C VAL A 321 -18.50 -5.70 -4.15
N THR A 322 -17.64 -6.38 -3.41
CA THR A 322 -17.82 -6.57 -1.96
C THR A 322 -16.97 -5.54 -1.22
N VAL A 323 -17.62 -4.58 -0.58
CA VAL A 323 -16.98 -3.51 0.22
C VAL A 323 -17.61 -3.48 1.61
N ASN A 324 -16.79 -3.47 2.67
CA ASN A 324 -17.29 -3.49 4.06
C ASN A 324 -18.30 -4.62 4.36
N ARG A 325 -18.18 -5.77 3.69
CA ARG A 325 -19.12 -6.91 3.73
C ARG A 325 -20.50 -6.66 3.10
N GLU A 326 -20.71 -5.50 2.48
CA GLU A 326 -21.86 -5.22 1.63
C GLU A 326 -21.53 -5.55 0.19
N VAL A 327 -22.49 -6.17 -0.49
CA VAL A 327 -22.39 -6.54 -1.90
C VAL A 327 -23.11 -5.47 -2.71
N ARG A 328 -22.39 -4.87 -3.66
CA ARG A 328 -22.91 -3.84 -4.57
C ARG A 328 -22.80 -4.29 -6.01
N GLU A 329 -23.84 -4.01 -6.79
CA GLU A 329 -23.92 -4.40 -8.20
C GLU A 329 -23.58 -3.22 -9.12
N TYR A 330 -22.76 -3.51 -10.12
CA TYR A 330 -22.33 -2.61 -11.18
C TYR A 330 -22.40 -3.33 -12.53
N GLN A 331 -22.37 -2.56 -13.61
CA GLN A 331 -22.27 -3.06 -14.97
C GLN A 331 -20.95 -2.58 -15.57
N ALA A 332 -20.15 -3.51 -16.13
CA ALA A 332 -18.96 -3.12 -16.88
C ALA A 332 -19.35 -2.36 -18.16
N MET A 333 -18.61 -1.31 -18.46
CA MET A 333 -18.80 -0.47 -19.65
C MET A 333 -17.57 -0.42 -20.54
N GLY A 334 -16.39 -0.57 -19.97
CA GLY A 334 -15.13 -0.48 -20.69
C GLY A 334 -13.99 -1.17 -19.96
N ILE A 335 -13.04 -1.72 -20.70
CA ILE A 335 -11.84 -2.37 -20.16
C ILE A 335 -10.59 -1.81 -20.83
N ALA A 336 -9.52 -1.62 -20.07
CA ALA A 336 -8.20 -1.22 -20.53
C ALA A 336 -7.14 -2.10 -19.87
N THR A 337 -5.87 -1.99 -20.30
CA THR A 337 -4.77 -2.85 -19.85
C THR A 337 -4.72 -2.99 -18.32
N SER A 338 -4.90 -1.88 -17.59
CA SER A 338 -4.84 -1.85 -16.13
C SER A 338 -6.18 -1.54 -15.46
N ASN A 339 -7.26 -1.22 -16.19
CA ASN A 339 -8.48 -0.66 -15.58
C ASN A 339 -9.77 -1.30 -16.11
N LEU A 340 -10.79 -1.37 -15.26
CA LEU A 340 -12.18 -1.69 -15.60
C LEU A 340 -13.06 -0.48 -15.25
N MET A 341 -13.80 0.03 -16.23
CA MET A 341 -14.80 1.06 -16.01
C MET A 341 -16.17 0.42 -15.80
N VAL A 342 -16.84 0.78 -14.71
CA VAL A 342 -18.14 0.24 -14.33
C VAL A 342 -19.12 1.34 -13.95
N THR A 343 -20.42 1.09 -14.11
CA THR A 343 -21.50 2.00 -13.65
C THR A 343 -22.47 1.30 -12.72
N GLY A 344 -23.00 2.01 -11.72
CA GLY A 344 -23.90 1.46 -10.72
C GLY A 344 -24.57 2.55 -9.87
N LYS A 345 -25.33 2.16 -8.84
CA LYS A 345 -26.15 3.11 -8.06
C LYS A 345 -25.42 3.89 -6.98
N GLY A 346 -24.22 3.48 -6.57
CA GLY A 346 -23.53 4.08 -5.43
C GLY A 346 -22.04 4.28 -5.67
N ALA A 347 -21.48 5.27 -4.99
CA ALA A 347 -20.04 5.48 -4.94
C ALA A 347 -19.31 4.27 -4.34
N LEU A 348 -18.06 4.08 -4.75
CA LEU A 348 -17.13 3.18 -4.07
C LEU A 348 -16.07 4.01 -3.37
N PRO A 349 -15.61 3.61 -2.17
CA PRO A 349 -14.55 4.32 -1.49
C PRO A 349 -13.25 4.17 -2.28
N GLU A 350 -12.66 5.29 -2.63
CA GLU A 350 -11.44 5.33 -3.44
C GLU A 350 -10.24 4.76 -2.68
N ASN A 351 -9.35 4.11 -3.43
CA ASN A 351 -8.11 3.47 -2.97
C ASN A 351 -8.32 2.35 -1.93
N VAL A 352 -9.56 1.93 -1.69
CA VAL A 352 -9.88 0.77 -0.86
C VAL A 352 -9.77 -0.51 -1.67
N LEU A 353 -9.01 -1.48 -1.15
CA LEU A 353 -8.90 -2.80 -1.75
C LEU A 353 -10.20 -3.58 -1.49
N MET A 354 -10.87 -3.97 -2.56
CA MET A 354 -12.20 -4.59 -2.54
C MET A 354 -12.19 -5.89 -3.36
N GLU A 355 -13.02 -6.84 -2.96
CA GLU A 355 -13.21 -8.06 -3.75
C GLU A 355 -14.16 -7.74 -4.92
N LEU A 356 -13.75 -8.12 -6.13
CA LEU A 356 -14.44 -7.91 -7.38
C LEU A 356 -14.79 -9.26 -8.01
N LYS A 357 -16.08 -9.52 -8.22
CA LYS A 357 -16.57 -10.65 -9.03
C LYS A 357 -16.94 -10.13 -10.42
N VAL A 358 -16.20 -10.61 -11.42
CA VAL A 358 -16.36 -10.23 -12.81
C VAL A 358 -17.20 -11.32 -13.50
N GLY A 359 -18.41 -10.95 -13.92
CA GLY A 359 -19.36 -11.83 -14.60
C GLY A 359 -19.08 -12.01 -16.09
N SER A 360 -17.81 -11.94 -16.51
CA SER A 360 -17.38 -12.28 -17.87
C SER A 360 -17.62 -13.77 -18.17
N THR A 361 -17.33 -14.17 -19.40
CA THR A 361 -17.32 -15.59 -19.79
C THR A 361 -15.89 -16.00 -20.20
N PRO A 362 -15.16 -16.78 -19.39
CA PRO A 362 -15.56 -17.35 -18.09
C PRO A 362 -15.56 -16.29 -16.97
N PRO A 363 -16.33 -16.51 -15.89
CA PRO A 363 -16.36 -15.59 -14.75
C PRO A 363 -15.13 -15.80 -13.87
N PHE A 364 -14.69 -14.74 -13.18
CA PHE A 364 -13.59 -14.82 -12.23
C PHE A 364 -13.77 -13.84 -11.07
N THR A 365 -13.00 -14.06 -10.01
CA THR A 365 -12.92 -13.16 -8.85
C THR A 365 -11.50 -12.62 -8.75
N CYS A 366 -11.35 -11.34 -8.46
CA CYS A 366 -10.08 -10.68 -8.23
C CYS A 366 -10.23 -9.62 -7.15
N TRP A 367 -9.14 -8.98 -6.76
CA TRP A 367 -9.17 -7.80 -5.92
C TRP A 367 -8.92 -6.56 -6.78
N ALA A 368 -9.52 -5.44 -6.40
CA ALA A 368 -9.37 -4.18 -7.12
C ALA A 368 -9.46 -2.99 -6.17
N THR A 369 -8.87 -1.87 -6.57
CA THR A 369 -9.09 -0.57 -5.92
C THR A 369 -9.95 0.32 -6.82
N ALA A 370 -10.83 1.13 -6.22
CA ALA A 370 -11.47 2.21 -6.97
C ALA A 370 -10.49 3.38 -7.08
N LYS A 371 -10.08 3.73 -8.29
CA LYS A 371 -9.20 4.89 -8.53
C LYS A 371 -9.97 6.19 -8.54
N LEU A 372 -11.15 6.16 -9.14
CA LEU A 372 -12.06 7.29 -9.23
C LEU A 372 -13.48 6.78 -9.06
N SER A 373 -14.29 7.52 -8.29
CA SER A 373 -15.72 7.31 -8.20
C SER A 373 -16.44 8.65 -8.29
N TRP A 374 -17.19 8.87 -9.38
CA TRP A 374 -17.89 10.13 -9.63
C TRP A 374 -19.37 9.90 -9.96
N PRO A 375 -20.25 10.84 -9.59
CA PRO A 375 -21.65 10.78 -9.99
C PRO A 375 -21.79 11.02 -11.50
N GLU A 376 -22.61 10.23 -12.16
CA GLU A 376 -22.93 10.37 -13.58
C GLU A 376 -24.42 10.04 -13.82
N GLY A 377 -25.20 11.06 -14.16
CA GLY A 377 -26.66 10.95 -14.27
C GLY A 377 -27.33 10.61 -12.92
N GLU A 378 -28.16 9.57 -12.90
CA GLU A 378 -28.78 9.03 -11.68
C GLU A 378 -27.90 7.97 -10.96
N GLY A 379 -26.71 7.69 -11.50
CA GLY A 379 -25.79 6.66 -11.01
C GLY A 379 -24.41 7.20 -10.67
N HIS A 380 -23.48 6.28 -10.51
CA HIS A 380 -22.05 6.54 -10.34
C HIS A 380 -21.28 5.73 -11.37
N THR A 381 -20.24 6.35 -11.92
CA THR A 381 -19.24 5.65 -12.70
C THR A 381 -17.99 5.50 -11.83
N VAL A 382 -17.41 4.30 -11.87
CA VAL A 382 -16.23 3.95 -11.08
C VAL A 382 -15.19 3.37 -11.99
N LEU A 383 -13.96 3.87 -11.87
CA LEU A 383 -12.79 3.28 -12.47
C LEU A 383 -12.12 2.36 -11.44
N LEU A 384 -12.12 1.06 -11.73
CA LEU A 384 -11.51 0.04 -10.90
C LEU A 384 -10.16 -0.37 -11.50
N GLN A 385 -9.11 -0.42 -10.68
CA GLN A 385 -7.83 -1.02 -11.06
C GLN A 385 -7.72 -2.39 -10.38
N PRO A 386 -7.72 -3.51 -11.11
CA PRO A 386 -7.40 -4.82 -10.53
C PRO A 386 -6.03 -4.80 -9.86
N PHE A 387 -5.87 -5.55 -8.79
CA PHE A 387 -4.65 -5.64 -8.03
C PHE A 387 -4.07 -7.05 -8.14
N ALA A 388 -2.84 -7.13 -8.66
CA ALA A 388 -2.03 -8.35 -8.72
C ALA A 388 -2.74 -9.57 -9.38
N LEU A 389 -3.46 -9.38 -10.49
CA LEU A 389 -4.01 -10.50 -11.28
C LEU A 389 -2.89 -11.46 -11.70
N ASN A 390 -3.16 -12.76 -11.60
CA ASN A 390 -2.19 -13.81 -11.89
C ASN A 390 -2.89 -15.08 -12.42
N GLY A 391 -2.08 -15.97 -12.99
CA GLY A 391 -2.54 -17.29 -13.46
C GLY A 391 -3.77 -17.21 -14.38
N PRO A 392 -4.84 -17.97 -14.09
CA PRO A 392 -6.06 -17.96 -14.91
C PRO A 392 -6.73 -16.58 -15.02
N THR A 393 -6.72 -15.78 -13.95
CA THR A 393 -7.39 -14.47 -13.95
C THR A 393 -6.70 -13.46 -14.87
N GLN A 394 -5.36 -13.48 -14.90
CA GLN A 394 -4.57 -12.68 -15.84
C GLN A 394 -4.83 -13.11 -17.29
N ALA A 395 -4.97 -14.41 -17.56
CA ALA A 395 -5.26 -14.92 -18.90
C ALA A 395 -6.66 -14.49 -19.38
N ILE A 396 -7.68 -14.59 -18.52
CA ILE A 396 -9.05 -14.14 -18.82
C ILE A 396 -9.06 -12.63 -19.09
N TRP A 397 -8.36 -11.83 -18.28
CA TRP A 397 -8.25 -10.39 -18.47
C TRP A 397 -7.62 -10.02 -19.83
N LYS A 398 -6.51 -10.68 -20.19
CA LYS A 398 -5.86 -10.49 -21.50
C LYS A 398 -6.79 -10.86 -22.66
N GLU A 399 -7.65 -11.86 -22.49
CA GLU A 399 -8.62 -12.24 -23.52
C GLU A 399 -9.74 -11.21 -23.67
N LEU A 400 -10.26 -10.67 -22.56
CA LEU A 400 -11.28 -9.61 -22.60
C LEU A 400 -10.79 -8.35 -23.34
N LEU A 401 -9.50 -8.03 -23.21
CA LEU A 401 -8.85 -6.94 -23.96
C LEU A 401 -8.80 -7.22 -25.47
N ARG A 402 -8.61 -8.48 -25.88
CA ARG A 402 -8.49 -8.89 -27.28
C ARG A 402 -9.84 -9.07 -27.97
N SER A 403 -10.82 -9.64 -27.28
CA SER A 403 -12.13 -10.02 -27.84
C SER A 403 -12.97 -8.83 -28.32
N THR A 404 -12.53 -7.62 -28.01
CA THR A 404 -13.21 -6.35 -28.29
C THR A 404 -12.48 -5.52 -29.36
N THR A 405 -11.37 -6.02 -29.91
CA THR A 405 -10.59 -5.39 -31.00
C THR A 405 -10.89 -5.97 -32.40
N THR A 406 -11.94 -6.79 -32.52
CA THR A 406 -12.45 -7.40 -33.78
C THR A 406 -13.88 -6.98 -33.99
#